data_AF-A0A830CN19-F1
#
_entry.id   AF-A0A830CN19-F1
#
_cell.length_a   1.000
_cell.length_b   1.000
_cell.length_c   1.000
_cell.angle_alpha   90.00
_cell.angle_beta   90.00
_cell.angle_gamma   90.00
#
_symmetry.space_group_name_H-M   'P 1'
#
loop_
_entity.id
_entity.type
_entity.pdbx_description
1 polymer ?
#
loop_
_entity_poly.entity_id
_entity_poly.type
_entity_poly.pdbx_seq_one_letter_code
_entity_poly.pdbx_strand_id
1 'polypeptide(L)'
;MNLVPKPRNNNEGDKPNLPHLPFLPIDLRGYGWAIAKSLAAARAEILVGVPVDALDMFNSNLVGKKFDKSRKVLDNLFKISTFQISGCTLMEFKKVYGLDACYEVPEDVPEEVKEKEAYRKNFNYTVKGVFQSLQLEFGSLDILVHSAFKFLEVSKSLVAMSRSTYIDAICKMSYPLVALAKCASPIMNPDGSIISVTYNGSQRIIPTCGLGISSSLAASKNDVRMLAYDVGWV
;
A
#
# COMPACT_ATOMS: atom_id res chain seq x y z
N MET A 1 -7.20 30.69 -25.33
CA MET A 1 -8.27 30.20 -24.43
C MET A 1 -7.62 30.04 -23.06
N ASN A 2 -7.65 31.10 -22.26
CA ASN A 2 -6.89 31.20 -21.02
C ASN A 2 -7.69 30.57 -19.87
N LEU A 3 -7.18 29.49 -19.28
CA LEU A 3 -7.72 28.90 -18.06
C LEU A 3 -7.08 29.59 -16.86
N VAL A 4 -7.77 30.58 -16.31
CA VAL A 4 -7.44 31.15 -14.99
C VAL A 4 -8.17 30.29 -13.94
N PRO A 5 -7.50 29.70 -12.94
CA PRO A 5 -8.19 29.01 -11.86
C PRO A 5 -8.88 30.04 -10.95
N LYS A 6 -10.16 29.83 -10.63
CA LYS A 6 -10.88 30.61 -9.60
C LYS A 6 -10.26 30.36 -8.21
N PRO A 7 -10.19 31.37 -7.33
CA PRO A 7 -9.78 31.16 -5.95
C PRO A 7 -10.84 30.38 -5.17
N ARG A 8 -10.43 29.40 -4.37
CA ARG A 8 -11.28 28.71 -3.39
C ARG A 8 -11.65 29.69 -2.28
N ASN A 9 -12.95 29.87 -2.02
CA ASN A 9 -13.45 30.59 -0.86
C ASN A 9 -13.11 29.79 0.41
N ASN A 10 -12.29 30.37 1.28
CA ASN A 10 -12.07 29.88 2.63
C ASN A 10 -13.29 30.26 3.49
N ASN A 11 -14.18 29.31 3.76
CA ASN A 11 -15.17 29.38 4.84
C ASN A 11 -15.78 28.00 5.07
N GLU A 12 -15.04 27.09 5.70
CA GLU A 12 -15.65 26.03 6.52
C GLU A 12 -14.87 25.96 7.82
N GLY A 13 -15.59 26.18 8.93
CA GLY A 13 -15.05 26.19 10.28
C GLY A 13 -14.49 24.84 10.70
N ASP A 14 -13.57 24.90 11.66
CA ASP A 14 -12.94 23.79 12.37
C ASP A 14 -13.91 22.62 12.62
N LYS A 15 -13.83 21.59 11.75
CA LYS A 15 -14.28 20.24 12.10
C LYS A 15 -13.15 19.58 12.88
N PRO A 16 -13.42 18.94 14.04
CA PRO A 16 -12.39 18.26 14.80
C PRO A 16 -11.76 17.15 13.95
N ASN A 17 -10.43 17.19 13.80
CA ASN A 17 -9.62 16.20 13.08
C ASN A 17 -9.94 14.78 13.58
N LEU A 18 -10.68 14.01 12.78
CA LEU A 18 -10.83 12.56 12.95
C LEU A 18 -9.50 11.88 12.60
N PRO A 19 -9.12 10.79 13.31
CA PRO A 19 -7.85 10.12 13.06
C PRO A 19 -7.84 9.48 11.67
N HIS A 20 -6.83 9.84 10.87
CA HIS A 20 -6.70 9.35 9.50
C HIS A 20 -6.47 7.83 9.46
N LEU A 21 -7.12 7.12 8.54
CA LEU A 21 -7.08 5.65 8.44
C LEU A 21 -6.24 5.19 7.23
N PRO A 22 -4.93 4.94 7.37
CA PRO A 22 -4.11 4.37 6.30
C PRO A 22 -4.33 2.87 6.08
N PHE A 23 -4.40 2.46 4.81
CA PHE A 23 -4.27 1.06 4.39
C PHE A 23 -2.92 0.79 3.72
N LEU A 24 -2.14 -0.17 4.26
CA LEU A 24 -0.83 -0.55 3.74
C LEU A 24 -0.75 -2.04 3.37
N PRO A 25 -0.59 -2.43 2.10
CA PRO A 25 0.09 -3.66 1.72
C PRO A 25 1.55 -3.64 2.20
N ILE A 26 1.85 -4.34 3.32
CA ILE A 26 3.15 -4.27 4.00
C ILE A 26 4.10 -5.41 3.59
N ASP A 27 5.37 -5.04 3.38
CA ASP A 27 6.51 -5.94 3.55
C ASP A 27 6.96 -5.98 5.03
N LEU A 28 6.96 -7.17 5.65
CA LEU A 28 7.08 -7.30 7.12
C LEU A 28 8.39 -6.76 7.74
N ARG A 29 9.35 -6.32 6.93
CA ARG A 29 10.66 -5.78 7.33
C ARG A 29 11.15 -4.62 6.47
N GLY A 30 10.34 -4.08 5.56
CA GLY A 30 10.81 -3.06 4.61
C GLY A 30 10.07 -1.74 4.71
N TYR A 31 9.87 -1.08 3.57
CA TYR A 31 9.40 0.30 3.54
C TYR A 31 7.98 0.46 4.07
N GLY A 32 7.11 -0.53 3.86
CA GLY A 32 5.73 -0.50 4.36
C GLY A 32 5.69 -0.42 5.88
N TRP A 33 6.55 -1.19 6.56
CA TRP A 33 6.66 -1.13 8.02
C TRP A 33 7.14 0.24 8.52
N ALA A 34 8.15 0.83 7.87
CA ALA A 34 8.68 2.14 8.25
C ALA A 34 7.65 3.27 8.04
N ILE A 35 6.90 3.22 6.94
CA ILE A 35 5.81 4.16 6.66
C ILE A 35 4.69 4.00 7.69
N ALA A 36 4.25 2.77 7.98
CA ALA A 36 3.24 2.49 9.00
C ALA A 36 3.62 3.06 10.37
N LYS A 37 4.88 2.91 10.79
CA LYS A 37 5.38 3.52 12.04
C LYS A 37 5.31 5.04 12.02
N SER A 38 5.66 5.66 10.90
CA SER A 38 5.65 7.12 10.77
C SER A 38 4.23 7.67 10.85
N LEU A 39 3.28 6.98 10.18
CA LEU A 39 1.85 7.31 10.24
C LEU A 39 1.28 7.07 11.65
N ALA A 40 1.65 5.97 12.31
CA ALA A 40 1.22 5.68 13.67
C ALA A 40 1.75 6.72 14.67
N ALA A 41 2.99 7.19 14.49
CA ALA A 41 3.54 8.27 15.31
C ALA A 41 2.87 9.63 15.04
N ALA A 42 2.26 9.79 13.85
CA ALA A 42 1.34 10.89 13.53
C ALA A 42 -0.12 10.61 13.99
N ARG A 43 -0.35 9.54 14.76
CA ARG A 43 -1.64 9.12 15.34
C ARG A 43 -2.69 8.64 14.32
N ALA A 44 -2.24 8.18 13.17
CA ALA A 44 -3.11 7.51 12.20
C ALA A 44 -3.49 6.09 12.67
N GLU A 45 -4.72 5.66 12.38
CA GLU A 45 -5.17 4.29 12.66
C GLU A 45 -4.67 3.33 11.56
N ILE A 46 -3.86 2.33 11.91
CA ILE A 46 -3.20 1.51 10.88
C ILE A 46 -4.04 0.29 10.49
N LEU A 47 -4.49 0.24 9.23
CA LEU A 47 -4.96 -0.97 8.57
C LEU A 47 -3.84 -1.56 7.71
N VAL A 48 -3.65 -2.87 7.74
CA VAL A 48 -2.61 -3.54 6.96
C VAL A 48 -3.18 -4.66 6.11
N GLY A 49 -2.78 -4.71 4.84
CA GLY A 49 -2.87 -5.88 3.97
C GLY A 49 -1.57 -6.69 4.03
N VAL A 50 -1.67 -7.96 4.38
CA VAL A 50 -0.55 -8.90 4.45
C VAL A 50 -0.73 -9.96 3.36
N PRO A 51 0.33 -10.34 2.63
CA PRO A 51 0.26 -11.45 1.69
C PRO A 51 -0.40 -12.68 2.31
N VAL A 52 -1.36 -13.28 1.61
CA VAL A 52 -2.18 -14.39 2.13
C VAL A 52 -1.33 -15.55 2.64
N ASP A 53 -0.22 -15.84 1.95
CA ASP A 53 0.76 -16.87 2.31
C ASP A 53 1.58 -16.54 3.58
N ALA A 54 1.64 -15.27 4.00
CA ALA A 54 2.34 -14.82 5.20
C ALA A 54 1.43 -14.47 6.37
N LEU A 55 0.10 -14.50 6.18
CA LEU A 55 -0.88 -13.98 7.14
C LEU A 55 -0.85 -14.72 8.50
N ASP A 56 -0.87 -16.05 8.50
CA ASP A 56 -0.86 -16.85 9.73
C ASP A 56 0.43 -16.64 10.54
N MET A 57 1.57 -16.60 9.85
CA MET A 57 2.87 -16.31 10.45
C MET A 57 2.89 -14.90 11.03
N PHE A 58 2.35 -13.91 10.31
CA PHE A 58 2.29 -12.53 10.77
C PHE A 58 1.46 -12.42 12.06
N ASN A 59 0.25 -12.97 12.05
CA ASN A 59 -0.64 -12.97 13.21
C ASN A 59 -0.01 -13.70 14.42
N SER A 60 0.59 -14.86 14.19
CA SER A 60 1.30 -15.62 15.23
C SER A 60 2.47 -14.83 15.82
N ASN A 61 3.25 -14.13 14.99
CA ASN A 61 4.36 -13.31 15.44
C ASN A 61 3.89 -12.04 16.18
N LEU A 62 2.74 -11.49 15.81
CA LEU A 62 2.12 -10.35 16.48
C LEU A 62 1.63 -10.74 17.88
N VAL A 63 0.88 -11.84 18.00
CA VAL A 63 0.42 -12.41 19.30
C VAL A 63 1.61 -12.80 20.17
N GLY A 64 2.62 -13.43 19.56
CA GLY A 64 3.86 -13.81 20.21
C GLY A 64 4.81 -12.65 20.52
N LYS A 65 4.38 -11.38 20.33
CA LYS A 65 5.14 -10.16 20.64
C LYS A 65 6.51 -10.05 19.95
N LYS A 66 6.75 -10.80 18.87
CA LYS A 66 8.03 -10.77 18.15
C LYS A 66 8.30 -9.43 17.47
N PHE A 67 7.24 -8.66 17.20
CA PHE A 67 7.34 -7.33 16.61
C PHE A 67 7.40 -6.18 17.63
N ASP A 68 7.26 -6.42 18.94
CA ASP A 68 7.12 -5.32 19.92
C ASP A 68 8.31 -4.35 19.88
N LYS A 69 9.53 -4.87 19.72
CA LYS A 69 10.72 -4.02 19.57
C LYS A 69 10.63 -3.11 18.34
N SER A 70 10.18 -3.63 17.19
CA SER A 70 10.08 -2.87 15.95
C SER A 70 8.84 -1.97 15.89
N ARG A 71 7.79 -2.27 16.67
CA ARG A 71 6.55 -1.48 16.78
C ARG A 71 6.69 -0.23 17.65
N LYS A 72 7.77 -0.08 18.42
CA LYS A 72 8.01 1.13 19.21
C LYS A 72 8.03 2.39 18.33
N VAL A 73 7.16 3.34 18.64
CA VAL A 73 7.02 4.65 18.02
C VAL A 73 7.19 5.73 19.10
N LEU A 74 7.71 6.89 18.71
CA LEU A 74 7.90 8.01 19.61
C LEU A 74 6.58 8.77 19.74
N ASP A 75 6.15 9.06 20.97
CA ASP A 75 4.80 9.57 21.25
C ASP A 75 4.56 11.02 20.78
N ASN A 76 5.62 11.75 20.43
CA ASN A 76 5.58 13.21 20.33
C ASN A 76 6.44 13.81 19.19
N LEU A 77 6.33 13.30 17.95
CA LEU A 77 6.92 13.98 16.78
C LEU A 77 6.38 15.43 16.60
N PHE A 78 5.25 15.80 17.21
CA PHE A 78 4.68 17.15 17.13
C PHE A 78 5.11 18.13 18.24
N LYS A 79 5.84 17.69 19.29
CA LYS A 79 6.39 18.59 20.34
C LYS A 79 7.89 18.86 20.22
N ILE A 80 8.44 18.80 18.99
CA ILE A 80 9.87 19.04 18.72
C ILE A 80 10.29 20.50 19.03
N SER A 81 9.36 21.42 19.30
CA SER A 81 9.70 22.79 19.73
C SER A 81 10.27 22.86 21.15
N THR A 82 10.11 21.81 21.96
CA THR A 82 10.69 21.69 23.30
C THR A 82 11.48 20.39 23.36
N PHE A 83 12.80 20.47 23.56
CA PHE A 83 13.79 19.38 23.60
C PHE A 83 13.54 18.32 24.70
N GLN A 84 12.32 17.83 24.87
CA GLN A 84 11.90 16.87 25.88
C GLN A 84 11.15 15.72 25.22
N ILE A 85 11.89 14.63 24.97
CA ILE A 85 11.35 13.37 24.47
C ILE A 85 10.91 12.56 25.68
N SER A 86 9.61 12.42 25.92
CA SER A 86 9.07 11.54 26.95
C SER A 86 7.97 10.65 26.36
N GLY A 87 8.20 9.34 26.30
CA GLY A 87 7.22 8.31 25.94
C GLY A 87 7.49 7.58 24.62
N CYS A 88 7.43 6.24 24.65
CA CYS A 88 7.33 5.40 23.47
C CYS A 88 6.09 4.51 23.59
N THR A 89 5.15 4.60 22.65
CA THR A 89 4.04 3.67 22.49
C THR A 89 4.36 2.58 21.47
N LEU A 90 3.51 1.56 21.41
CA LEU A 90 3.57 0.55 20.36
C LEU A 90 2.58 0.93 19.27
N MET A 91 3.02 0.92 18.02
CA MET A 91 2.13 0.97 16.85
C MET A 91 1.14 -0.19 16.95
N GLU A 92 -0.15 0.10 16.82
CA GLU A 92 -1.21 -0.90 16.81
C GLU A 92 -1.80 -1.05 15.41
N PHE A 93 -2.13 -2.28 15.04
CA PHE A 93 -2.88 -2.57 13.83
C PHE A 93 -4.35 -2.62 14.22
N LYS A 94 -5.14 -1.67 13.71
CA LYS A 94 -6.59 -1.65 13.89
C LYS A 94 -7.23 -2.88 13.23
N LYS A 95 -6.70 -3.28 12.07
CA LYS A 95 -7.09 -4.49 11.35
C LYS A 95 -5.96 -5.03 10.51
N VAL A 96 -5.91 -6.35 10.39
CA VAL A 96 -5.03 -7.09 9.48
C VAL A 96 -5.91 -7.84 8.48
N TYR A 97 -5.68 -7.59 7.19
CA TYR A 97 -6.34 -8.26 6.08
C TYR A 97 -5.36 -9.21 5.40
N GLY A 98 -5.83 -10.38 4.98
CA GLY A 98 -5.15 -11.14 3.94
C GLY A 98 -5.38 -10.44 2.60
N LEU A 99 -4.32 -10.13 1.87
CA LEU A 99 -4.38 -9.46 0.58
C LEU A 99 -3.41 -10.12 -0.40
N ASP A 100 -3.91 -10.55 -1.55
CA ASP A 100 -3.10 -10.74 -2.74
C ASP A 100 -3.47 -9.69 -3.79
N ALA A 101 -2.60 -8.70 -3.93
CA ALA A 101 -2.80 -7.57 -4.82
C ALA A 101 -2.60 -7.93 -6.31
N CYS A 102 -2.22 -9.18 -6.62
CA CYS A 102 -2.16 -9.68 -8.01
C CYS A 102 -3.55 -10.00 -8.58
N TYR A 103 -4.58 -10.15 -7.73
CA TYR A 103 -5.94 -10.51 -8.14
C TYR A 103 -6.90 -9.39 -7.75
N GLU A 104 -7.54 -8.77 -8.74
CA GLU A 104 -8.47 -7.67 -8.50
C GLU A 104 -9.80 -8.24 -7.98
N VAL A 105 -10.32 -9.27 -8.65
CA VAL A 105 -11.59 -9.93 -8.35
C VAL A 105 -11.41 -11.44 -8.14
N PRO A 106 -12.34 -12.14 -7.45
CA PRO A 106 -12.23 -13.58 -7.20
C PRO A 106 -12.07 -14.44 -8.46
N GLU A 107 -12.62 -13.98 -9.57
CA GLU A 107 -12.55 -14.63 -10.88
C GLU A 107 -11.13 -14.63 -11.46
N ASP A 108 -10.28 -13.68 -11.06
CA ASP A 108 -8.88 -13.60 -11.51
C ASP A 108 -7.99 -14.66 -10.85
N VAL A 109 -8.46 -15.30 -9.78
CA VAL A 109 -7.66 -16.24 -8.98
C VAL A 109 -7.65 -17.60 -9.68
N PRO A 110 -6.49 -18.13 -10.09
CA PRO A 110 -6.41 -19.46 -10.70
C PRO A 110 -6.81 -20.55 -9.71
N GLU A 111 -7.40 -21.65 -10.20
CA GLU A 111 -7.82 -22.78 -9.36
C GLU A 111 -6.65 -23.35 -8.52
N GLU A 112 -5.47 -23.47 -9.13
CA GLU A 112 -4.24 -23.91 -8.44
C GLU A 112 -3.86 -23.02 -7.24
N VAL A 113 -4.23 -21.73 -7.27
CA VAL A 113 -4.00 -20.79 -6.17
C VAL A 113 -5.08 -20.95 -5.11
N LYS A 114 -6.34 -21.12 -5.52
CA LYS A 114 -7.48 -21.37 -4.60
C LYS A 114 -7.29 -22.63 -3.78
N GLU A 115 -6.69 -23.67 -4.34
CA GLU A 115 -6.44 -24.95 -3.66
C GLU A 115 -5.37 -24.87 -2.55
N LYS A 116 -4.49 -23.87 -2.59
CA LYS A 116 -3.45 -23.68 -1.57
C LYS A 116 -4.08 -23.48 -0.20
N GLU A 117 -3.51 -24.13 0.81
CA GLU A 117 -4.03 -24.11 2.18
C GLU A 117 -4.27 -22.68 2.71
N ALA A 118 -3.32 -21.76 2.47
CA ALA A 118 -3.44 -20.37 2.88
C ALA A 118 -4.65 -19.67 2.25
N TYR A 119 -5.01 -19.99 1.01
CA TYR A 119 -6.13 -19.39 0.29
C TYR A 119 -7.46 -20.05 0.62
N ARG A 120 -7.47 -21.35 0.98
CA ARG A 120 -8.69 -22.05 1.44
C ARG A 120 -9.16 -21.57 2.80
N LYS A 121 -8.24 -21.16 3.68
CA LYS A 121 -8.56 -20.72 5.05
C LYS A 121 -8.95 -19.25 5.15
N ASN A 122 -8.63 -18.45 4.13
CA ASN A 122 -8.83 -17.02 4.14
C ASN A 122 -9.84 -16.62 3.06
N PHE A 123 -10.64 -15.59 3.33
CA PHE A 123 -11.68 -15.10 2.41
C PHE A 123 -11.43 -13.63 2.08
N ASN A 124 -12.07 -13.14 1.02
CA ASN A 124 -12.01 -11.73 0.59
C ASN A 124 -10.58 -11.20 0.39
N TYR A 125 -9.64 -12.06 -0.01
CA TYR A 125 -8.23 -11.69 -0.15
C TYR A 125 -7.87 -10.98 -1.46
N THR A 126 -8.82 -10.84 -2.39
CA THR A 126 -8.63 -10.04 -3.61
C THR A 126 -8.73 -8.56 -3.30
N VAL A 127 -8.20 -7.70 -4.17
CA VAL A 127 -8.24 -6.24 -3.95
C VAL A 127 -9.67 -5.76 -3.71
N LYS A 128 -10.62 -6.14 -4.57
CA LYS A 128 -12.02 -5.76 -4.40
C LYS A 128 -12.62 -6.30 -3.10
N GLY A 129 -12.32 -7.55 -2.73
CA GLY A 129 -12.83 -8.17 -1.50
C GLY A 129 -12.35 -7.46 -0.24
N VAL A 130 -11.07 -7.06 -0.20
CA VAL A 130 -10.51 -6.32 0.95
C VAL A 130 -11.14 -4.95 1.05
N PHE A 131 -11.26 -4.20 -0.04
CA PHE A 131 -11.85 -2.86 -0.02
C PHE A 131 -13.34 -2.86 0.31
N GLN A 132 -14.08 -3.89 -0.10
CA GLN A 132 -15.47 -4.10 0.34
C GLN A 132 -15.55 -4.36 1.84
N SER A 133 -14.67 -5.21 2.38
CA SER A 133 -14.59 -5.47 3.82
C SER A 133 -14.23 -4.19 4.59
N LEU A 134 -13.27 -3.40 4.08
CA LEU A 134 -12.86 -2.12 4.66
C LEU A 134 -14.01 -1.12 4.68
N GLN A 135 -14.72 -0.95 3.56
CA GLN A 135 -15.88 -0.05 3.48
C GLN A 135 -16.98 -0.45 4.47
N LEU A 136 -17.25 -1.75 4.62
CA LEU A 136 -18.24 -2.25 5.57
C LEU A 136 -17.84 -2.02 7.03
N GLU A 137 -16.56 -2.21 7.35
CA GLU A 137 -16.04 -2.13 8.73
C GLU A 137 -15.75 -0.70 9.18
N PHE A 138 -15.28 0.17 8.27
CA PHE A 138 -14.74 1.49 8.58
C PHE A 138 -15.34 2.64 7.78
N GLY A 139 -16.10 2.35 6.71
CA GLY A 139 -16.72 3.37 5.84
C GLY A 139 -15.77 3.95 4.81
N SER A 140 -14.74 4.67 5.25
CA SER A 140 -13.84 5.46 4.40
C SER A 140 -12.38 5.36 4.84
N LEU A 141 -11.45 5.80 3.98
CA LEU A 141 -10.02 5.90 4.29
C LEU A 141 -9.42 7.23 3.79
N ASP A 142 -8.32 7.65 4.41
CA ASP A 142 -7.65 8.91 4.05
C ASP A 142 -6.36 8.67 3.27
N ILE A 143 -5.66 7.56 3.54
CA ILE A 143 -4.34 7.29 2.98
C ILE A 143 -4.27 5.86 2.47
N LEU A 144 -3.82 5.67 1.23
CA LEU A 144 -3.45 4.37 0.68
C LEU A 144 -1.94 4.34 0.43
N VAL A 145 -1.25 3.31 0.92
CA VAL A 145 0.19 3.14 0.68
C VAL A 145 0.48 1.83 -0.05
N HIS A 146 0.88 1.91 -1.32
CA HIS A 146 1.36 0.75 -2.08
C HIS A 146 2.87 0.55 -1.91
N SER A 147 3.25 -0.40 -1.05
CA SER A 147 4.64 -0.69 -0.67
C SER A 147 5.07 -2.15 -0.84
N ALA A 148 4.37 -2.94 -1.65
CA ALA A 148 4.68 -4.36 -1.84
C ALA A 148 4.92 -4.67 -3.32
N PHE A 149 6.00 -5.39 -3.60
CA PHE A 149 6.33 -5.91 -4.93
C PHE A 149 6.62 -7.39 -4.83
N LYS A 150 5.99 -8.22 -5.68
CA LYS A 150 6.20 -9.68 -5.68
C LYS A 150 6.67 -10.14 -7.06
N PHE A 151 7.98 -10.19 -7.27
CA PHE A 151 8.54 -10.75 -8.49
C PHE A 151 9.80 -11.56 -8.20
N LEU A 152 9.75 -12.86 -8.51
CA LEU A 152 10.77 -13.83 -8.14
C LEU A 152 11.79 -14.10 -9.28
N GLU A 153 11.38 -13.93 -10.53
CA GLU A 153 12.21 -14.26 -11.69
C GLU A 153 12.96 -13.06 -12.25
N VAL A 154 14.03 -12.68 -11.59
CA VAL A 154 14.90 -11.62 -12.07
C VAL A 154 15.84 -12.13 -13.17
N SER A 155 15.47 -11.93 -14.44
CA SER A 155 16.43 -12.08 -15.53
C SER A 155 17.53 -11.04 -15.39
N LYS A 156 18.80 -11.48 -15.52
CA LYS A 156 19.98 -10.59 -15.56
C LYS A 156 20.05 -9.78 -16.87
N SER A 157 19.33 -10.19 -17.92
CA SER A 157 19.32 -9.53 -19.23
C SER A 157 17.89 -9.38 -19.79
N LEU A 158 17.55 -8.19 -20.29
CA LEU A 158 16.26 -7.93 -20.95
C LEU A 158 16.14 -8.73 -22.25
N VAL A 159 17.25 -8.89 -22.97
CA VAL A 159 17.30 -9.64 -24.24
C VAL A 159 16.98 -11.12 -24.03
N ALA A 160 17.31 -11.66 -22.85
CA ALA A 160 17.02 -13.05 -22.50
C ALA A 160 15.63 -13.24 -21.86
N MET A 161 14.88 -12.16 -21.67
CA MET A 161 13.58 -12.22 -20.99
C MET A 161 12.50 -12.73 -21.94
N SER A 162 11.75 -13.74 -21.50
CA SER A 162 10.61 -14.23 -22.25
C SER A 162 9.45 -13.22 -22.21
N ARG A 163 8.55 -13.28 -23.21
CA ARG A 163 7.34 -12.46 -23.23
C ARG A 163 6.47 -12.71 -21.99
N SER A 164 6.26 -13.97 -21.60
CA SER A 164 5.41 -14.31 -20.45
C SER A 164 6.00 -13.78 -19.15
N THR A 165 7.31 -13.93 -18.93
CA THR A 165 8.00 -13.40 -17.75
C THR A 165 7.93 -11.87 -17.71
N TYR A 166 8.03 -11.18 -18.85
CA TYR A 166 7.93 -9.72 -18.91
C TYR A 166 6.53 -9.22 -18.54
N ILE A 167 5.48 -9.85 -19.07
CA ILE A 167 4.10 -9.52 -18.73
C ILE A 167 3.83 -9.81 -17.25
N ASP A 168 4.28 -10.96 -16.73
CA ASP A 168 4.14 -11.32 -15.33
C ASP A 168 4.78 -10.29 -14.39
N ALA A 169 5.97 -9.79 -14.74
CA ALA A 169 6.64 -8.73 -13.99
C ALA A 169 5.80 -7.45 -13.91
N ILE A 170 5.16 -7.05 -15.01
CA ILE A 170 4.31 -5.84 -15.03
C ILE A 170 3.04 -6.07 -14.21
N CYS A 171 2.38 -7.21 -14.41
CA CYS A 171 1.14 -7.57 -13.70
C CYS A 171 1.32 -7.66 -12.20
N LYS A 172 2.49 -8.12 -11.70
CA LYS A 172 2.74 -8.29 -10.26
C LYS A 172 3.41 -7.11 -9.57
N MET A 173 3.92 -6.12 -10.33
CA MET A 173 4.65 -4.99 -9.76
C MET A 173 4.06 -3.62 -10.10
N SER A 174 3.42 -3.45 -11.26
CA SER A 174 2.83 -2.18 -11.68
C SER A 174 1.32 -2.16 -11.47
N TYR A 175 0.62 -3.12 -12.08
CA TYR A 175 -0.85 -3.19 -12.06
C TYR A 175 -1.49 -3.19 -10.66
N PRO A 176 -0.87 -3.77 -9.60
CA PRO A 176 -1.47 -3.73 -8.27
C PRO A 176 -1.76 -2.31 -7.77
N LEU A 177 -0.94 -1.31 -8.13
CA LEU A 177 -1.20 0.09 -7.79
C LEU A 177 -2.52 0.58 -8.43
N VAL A 178 -2.75 0.23 -9.69
CA VAL A 178 -3.95 0.63 -10.44
C VAL A 178 -5.19 -0.03 -9.83
N ALA A 179 -5.13 -1.33 -9.55
CA ALA A 179 -6.23 -2.06 -8.92
C ALA A 179 -6.56 -1.48 -7.53
N LEU A 180 -5.54 -1.21 -6.71
CA LEU A 180 -5.71 -0.60 -5.39
C LEU A 180 -6.34 0.80 -5.51
N ALA A 181 -5.84 1.66 -6.39
CA ALA A 181 -6.39 3.01 -6.58
C ALA A 181 -7.84 2.98 -7.09
N LYS A 182 -8.15 2.08 -8.01
CA LYS A 182 -9.51 1.87 -8.52
C LYS A 182 -10.50 1.48 -7.41
N CYS A 183 -10.11 0.58 -6.51
CA CYS A 183 -10.96 0.16 -5.39
C CYS A 183 -10.97 1.16 -4.22
N ALA A 184 -9.88 1.91 -4.02
CA ALA A 184 -9.78 2.90 -2.95
C ALA A 184 -10.54 4.19 -3.25
N SER A 185 -10.44 4.70 -4.48
CA SER A 185 -10.97 6.02 -4.85
C SER A 185 -12.43 6.26 -4.46
N PRO A 186 -13.38 5.30 -4.56
CA PRO A 186 -14.79 5.55 -4.20
C PRO A 186 -15.04 5.66 -2.69
N ILE A 187 -14.09 5.23 -1.88
CA ILE A 187 -14.19 5.22 -0.41
C ILE A 187 -13.14 6.11 0.25
N MET A 188 -12.38 6.85 -0.54
CA MET A 188 -11.42 7.83 -0.03
C MET A 188 -12.13 9.12 0.34
N ASN A 189 -11.76 9.68 1.49
CA ASN A 189 -12.22 11.01 1.88
C ASN A 189 -11.65 12.09 0.95
N PRO A 190 -12.31 13.25 0.82
CA PRO A 190 -11.73 14.43 0.18
C PRO A 190 -10.37 14.76 0.78
N ASP A 191 -9.45 15.22 -0.06
CA ASP A 191 -8.04 15.48 0.30
C ASP A 191 -7.23 14.23 0.73
N GLY A 192 -7.77 13.04 0.48
CA GLY A 192 -7.05 11.78 0.67
C GLY A 192 -5.84 11.64 -0.25
N SER A 193 -4.93 10.72 0.08
CA SER A 193 -3.67 10.55 -0.64
C SER A 193 -3.34 9.09 -0.95
N ILE A 194 -2.82 8.84 -2.15
CA ILE A 194 -2.26 7.55 -2.55
C ILE A 194 -0.75 7.71 -2.70
N ILE A 195 0.01 6.88 -2.00
CA ILE A 195 1.47 6.86 -2.00
C ILE A 195 1.94 5.53 -2.56
N SER A 196 2.95 5.53 -3.42
CA SER A 196 3.62 4.30 -3.85
C SER A 196 5.14 4.45 -3.80
N VAL A 197 5.83 3.37 -3.47
CA VAL A 197 7.30 3.31 -3.47
C VAL A 197 7.79 2.95 -4.88
N THR A 198 8.83 3.59 -5.37
CA THR A 198 9.50 3.20 -6.62
C THR A 198 11.01 3.27 -6.46
N TYR A 199 11.76 2.85 -7.48
CA TYR A 199 13.21 2.84 -7.46
C TYR A 199 13.80 3.49 -8.72
N ASN A 200 14.98 4.10 -8.56
CA ASN A 200 15.65 4.88 -9.62
C ASN A 200 16.07 4.03 -10.83
N GLY A 201 16.03 2.70 -10.71
CA GLY A 201 16.20 1.77 -11.83
C GLY A 201 15.15 1.96 -12.95
N SER A 202 14.04 2.66 -12.68
CA SER A 202 13.06 3.08 -13.69
C SER A 202 13.56 4.19 -14.63
N GLN A 203 14.59 4.94 -14.24
CA GLN A 203 15.09 6.11 -14.99
C GLN A 203 16.55 5.99 -15.41
N ARG A 204 17.31 5.15 -14.70
CA ARG A 204 18.74 4.95 -14.95
C ARG A 204 19.02 3.47 -15.08
N ILE A 205 20.01 3.15 -15.91
CA ILE A 205 20.52 1.79 -16.03
C ILE A 205 21.21 1.43 -14.71
N ILE A 206 20.63 0.49 -13.99
CA ILE A 206 21.21 -0.08 -12.77
C ILE A 206 21.37 -1.58 -13.03
N PRO A 207 22.60 -2.06 -13.31
CA PRO A 207 22.83 -3.44 -13.75
C PRO A 207 22.34 -4.52 -12.78
N THR A 208 22.22 -4.19 -11.50
CA THR A 208 21.70 -5.10 -10.45
C THR A 208 20.17 -5.05 -10.32
N CYS A 209 19.51 -4.07 -10.94
CA CYS A 209 18.06 -4.02 -11.04
C CYS A 209 17.66 -4.93 -12.20
N GLY A 210 17.01 -6.05 -11.88
CA GLY A 210 16.45 -6.95 -12.89
C GLY A 210 15.75 -6.20 -14.00
N LEU A 211 16.03 -6.50 -15.26
CA LEU A 211 15.57 -5.62 -16.34
C LEU A 211 14.04 -5.69 -16.58
N GLY A 212 13.37 -6.73 -16.07
CA GLY A 212 11.90 -6.74 -15.94
C GLY A 212 11.39 -5.81 -14.83
N ILE A 213 12.14 -5.70 -13.73
CA ILE A 213 11.81 -4.82 -12.60
C ILE A 213 11.88 -3.35 -13.01
N SER A 214 12.93 -2.95 -13.74
CA SER A 214 13.07 -1.55 -14.19
C SER A 214 11.89 -1.11 -15.06
N SER A 215 11.44 -1.99 -15.97
CA SER A 215 10.28 -1.75 -16.84
C SER A 215 8.99 -1.61 -16.03
N SER A 216 8.72 -2.53 -15.10
CA SER A 216 7.53 -2.45 -14.24
C SER A 216 7.53 -1.22 -13.34
N LEU A 217 8.70 -0.81 -12.80
CA LEU A 217 8.82 0.41 -12.01
C LEU A 217 8.62 1.67 -12.85
N ALA A 218 9.05 1.67 -14.11
CA ALA A 218 8.81 2.76 -15.04
C ALA A 218 7.32 2.88 -15.40
N ALA A 219 6.66 1.74 -15.66
CA ALA A 219 5.20 1.68 -15.84
C ALA A 219 4.48 2.24 -14.60
N SER A 220 4.82 1.75 -13.40
CA SER A 220 4.21 2.20 -12.15
C SER A 220 4.40 3.69 -11.92
N LYS A 221 5.58 4.24 -12.22
CA LYS A 221 5.85 5.68 -12.14
C LYS A 221 5.01 6.51 -13.12
N ASN A 222 4.74 5.97 -14.32
CA ASN A 222 3.84 6.60 -15.27
C ASN A 222 2.39 6.52 -14.77
N ASP A 223 1.97 5.35 -14.27
CA ASP A 223 0.62 5.10 -13.76
C ASP A 223 0.30 6.03 -12.59
N VAL A 224 1.26 6.34 -11.70
CA VAL A 224 1.07 7.37 -10.64
C VAL A 224 0.60 8.71 -11.21
N ARG A 225 1.16 9.16 -12.35
CA ARG A 225 0.77 10.43 -12.97
C ARG A 225 -0.61 10.37 -13.58
N MET A 226 -0.91 9.26 -14.25
CA MET A 226 -2.23 9.03 -14.85
C MET A 226 -3.30 8.93 -13.77
N LEU A 227 -3.06 8.15 -12.72
CA LEU A 227 -3.94 8.04 -11.57
C LEU A 227 -4.12 9.38 -10.86
N ALA A 228 -3.07 10.18 -10.70
CA ALA A 228 -3.21 11.52 -10.12
C ALA A 228 -4.15 12.42 -10.95
N TYR A 229 -4.18 12.26 -12.27
CA TYR A 229 -5.15 12.94 -13.12
C TYR A 229 -6.55 12.33 -13.00
N ASP A 230 -6.66 11.00 -12.95
CA ASP A 230 -7.95 10.30 -12.96
C ASP A 230 -8.70 10.43 -11.61
N VAL A 231 -7.98 10.36 -10.48
CA VAL A 231 -8.59 10.34 -9.13
C VAL A 231 -8.29 11.60 -8.31
N GLY A 232 -7.43 12.51 -8.77
CA GLY A 232 -7.02 13.70 -8.02
C GLY A 232 -8.04 14.85 -8.02
N TRP A 233 -9.14 14.73 -8.75
CA TRP A 233 -10.24 15.71 -8.76
C TRP A 233 -11.37 15.38 -7.79
N VAL A 234 -11.30 14.23 -7.11
CA VAL A 234 -12.27 13.76 -6.11
C VAL A 234 -11.95 14.40 -4.75
#